data_AF-A0AA94EKT2-F1
#
_entry.id   AF-A0AA94EKT2-F1
#
_cell.length_a   1.000
_cell.length_b   1.000
_cell.length_c   1.000
_cell.angle_alpha   90.00
_cell.angle_beta   90.00
_cell.angle_gamma   90.00
#
_symmetry.space_group_name_H-M   'P 1'
#
loop_
_entity.id
_entity.type
_entity.pdbx_description
1 polymer ?
#
loop_
_entity_poly.entity_id
_entity_poly.type
_entity_poly.pdbx_seq_one_letter_code
_entity_poly.pdbx_strand_id
1 'polypeptide(L)'
;MADGALAPDFKTIAEFRKDNDKAIRSVCRQFVVLCRNLDLFSQSIIAIDGSTFKAVNNRDRNFTQGKVKARMQQIQQSIDRFLAATDSADRATPEVAEAKAERLREKIETLKQQMPKLKDIEAQLHDSQDQQISLTDPNARSMATSGRGTGTFGYNVQTAVDDKHHLIIDHEVTNVGNDRGQLSNMANQAREEIGAESLTVVADRGYYKGLEILACEQAGIATFVPKPLTSGSKAEGRFGKQDFIYVAASDEYRCPAGQLLTQRHSSMEDGMLLHCYYFSGCQSCTLQKQCTTGKERR
;
A
#
# COMPACT_ATOMS: atom_id res chain seq x y z
N MET A 1 41.77 -27.58 24.41
CA MET A 1 41.76 -26.24 23.81
C MET A 1 41.29 -26.37 22.37
N ALA A 2 40.46 -25.43 21.91
CA ALA A 2 39.75 -25.34 20.63
C ALA A 2 38.27 -25.78 20.66
N ASP A 3 37.56 -25.24 21.64
CA ASP A 3 36.18 -24.77 21.58
C ASP A 3 36.00 -23.79 20.40
N GLY A 4 35.88 -24.34 19.18
CA GLY A 4 35.47 -23.60 18.00
C GLY A 4 33.98 -23.26 18.10
N ALA A 5 33.67 -21.99 18.35
CA ALA A 5 32.30 -21.51 18.43
C ALA A 5 31.56 -21.74 17.08
N LEU A 6 30.72 -22.78 17.04
CA LEU A 6 29.76 -23.01 15.97
C LEU A 6 28.73 -21.87 16.00
N ALA A 7 28.95 -20.85 15.17
CA ALA A 7 27.99 -19.79 14.94
C ALA A 7 27.01 -20.24 13.83
N PRO A 8 25.69 -20.21 14.06
CA PRO A 8 24.73 -20.50 13.00
C PRO A 8 24.87 -19.47 11.88
N ASP A 9 24.81 -19.94 10.63
CA ASP A 9 24.84 -19.06 9.47
C ASP A 9 23.49 -18.32 9.29
N PHE A 10 23.47 -17.35 8.38
CA PHE A 10 22.27 -16.53 8.13
C PHE A 10 21.06 -17.37 7.70
N LYS A 11 21.30 -18.49 6.98
CA LYS A 11 20.24 -19.35 6.47
C LYS A 11 19.60 -20.14 7.61
N THR A 12 20.42 -20.68 8.50
CA THR A 12 20.00 -21.41 9.70
C THR A 12 19.12 -20.50 10.58
N ILE A 13 19.53 -19.25 10.78
CA ILE A 13 18.74 -18.27 11.55
C ILE A 13 17.41 -17.94 10.84
N ALA A 14 17.43 -17.77 9.52
CA ALA A 14 16.23 -17.46 8.75
C ALA A 14 15.22 -18.61 8.74
N GLU A 15 15.68 -19.85 8.55
CA GLU A 15 14.85 -21.05 8.59
C GLU A 15 14.28 -21.25 10.00
N PHE A 16 15.09 -21.09 11.05
CA PHE A 16 14.60 -21.11 12.42
C PHE A 16 13.47 -20.09 12.65
N ARG A 17 13.63 -18.85 12.20
CA ARG A 17 12.59 -17.81 12.33
C ARG A 17 11.32 -18.13 11.56
N LYS A 18 11.47 -18.68 10.36
CA LYS A 18 10.36 -19.08 9.49
C LYS A 18 9.54 -20.22 10.12
N ASP A 19 10.23 -21.24 10.63
CA ASP A 19 9.58 -22.46 11.11
C ASP A 19 9.08 -22.35 12.55
N ASN A 20 9.47 -21.30 13.29
CA ASN A 20 9.11 -21.06 14.69
C ASN A 20 8.38 -19.72 14.91
N ASP A 21 7.66 -19.22 13.91
CA ASP A 21 6.97 -17.93 13.92
C ASP A 21 6.07 -17.73 15.17
N LYS A 22 5.25 -18.73 15.50
CA LYS A 22 4.35 -18.70 16.66
C LYS A 22 5.10 -18.64 17.98
N ALA A 23 6.21 -19.38 18.09
CA ALA A 23 7.03 -19.40 19.29
C ALA A 23 7.74 -18.05 19.51
N ILE A 24 8.26 -17.45 18.43
CA ILE A 24 8.88 -16.12 18.49
C ILE A 24 7.87 -15.06 18.92
N ARG A 25 6.66 -15.06 18.33
CA ARG A 25 5.56 -14.17 18.75
C ARG A 25 5.22 -14.35 20.23
N SER A 26 5.13 -15.61 20.70
CA SER A 26 4.89 -15.91 22.12
C SER A 26 5.97 -15.35 23.05
N VAL A 27 7.25 -15.45 22.67
CA VAL A 27 8.36 -14.85 23.43
C VAL A 27 8.27 -13.32 23.45
N CYS A 28 7.99 -12.68 22.30
CA CYS A 28 7.79 -11.24 22.23
C CYS A 28 6.63 -10.78 23.14
N ARG A 29 5.52 -11.52 23.16
CA ARG A 29 4.40 -11.27 24.07
C ARG A 29 4.81 -11.36 25.54
N GLN A 30 5.60 -12.37 25.91
CA GLN A 30 6.13 -12.47 27.29
C GLN A 30 7.05 -11.28 27.63
N PHE A 31 7.82 -10.78 26.66
CA PHE A 31 8.61 -9.57 26.83
C PHE A 31 7.73 -8.33 27.04
N VAL A 32 6.64 -8.16 26.27
CA VAL A 32 5.67 -7.07 26.48
C VAL A 32 5.03 -7.15 27.87
N VAL A 33 4.63 -8.35 28.31
CA VAL A 33 4.11 -8.58 29.67
C VAL A 33 5.13 -8.22 30.74
N LEU A 34 6.40 -8.57 30.56
CA LEU A 34 7.47 -8.18 31.47
C LEU A 34 7.62 -6.65 31.53
N CYS A 35 7.66 -5.98 30.37
CA CYS A 35 7.73 -4.52 30.28
C CYS A 35 6.53 -3.86 30.97
N ARG A 36 5.34 -4.44 30.86
CA ARG A 36 4.15 -3.99 31.58
C ARG A 36 4.31 -4.13 33.10
N ASN A 37 4.81 -5.26 33.58
CA ASN A 37 5.07 -5.47 35.02
C ASN A 37 6.14 -4.53 35.59
N LEU A 38 6.99 -3.98 34.72
CA LEU A 38 8.01 -2.98 35.06
C LEU A 38 7.51 -1.53 34.86
N ASP A 39 6.21 -1.32 34.63
CA ASP A 39 5.57 -0.02 34.36
C ASP A 39 6.16 0.76 33.16
N LEU A 40 6.78 0.04 32.21
CA LEU A 40 7.32 0.62 30.98
C LEU A 40 6.23 0.93 29.94
N PHE A 41 5.02 0.41 30.10
CA PHE A 41 3.85 0.77 29.30
C PHE A 41 2.83 1.57 30.13
N SER A 42 3.33 2.56 30.88
CA SER A 42 2.55 3.33 31.85
C SER A 42 1.60 4.36 31.24
N GLN A 43 1.72 4.65 29.94
CA GLN A 43 0.82 5.54 29.22
C GLN A 43 0.19 4.82 28.02
N SER A 44 -1.10 5.03 27.83
CA SER A 44 -1.89 4.37 26.78
C SER A 44 -1.77 5.07 25.42
N ILE A 45 -0.66 5.77 25.12
CA ILE A 45 -0.46 6.44 23.83
C ILE A 45 0.45 5.57 22.95
N ILE A 46 -0.03 5.26 21.75
CA ILE A 46 0.67 4.42 20.78
C ILE A 46 0.77 5.14 19.44
N ALA A 47 1.98 5.15 18.88
CA ALA A 47 2.22 5.56 17.52
C ALA A 47 2.14 4.33 16.60
N ILE A 48 1.36 4.44 15.52
CA ILE A 48 1.30 3.45 14.45
C ILE A 48 1.92 4.04 13.20
N ASP A 49 2.89 3.32 12.64
CA ASP A 49 3.57 3.70 11.40
C ASP A 49 3.92 2.50 10.52
N GLY A 50 4.00 2.77 9.23
CA GLY A 50 4.16 1.81 8.15
C GLY A 50 5.49 2.01 7.45
N SER A 51 6.26 0.94 7.30
CA SER A 51 7.58 0.96 6.68
C SER A 51 7.67 -0.06 5.56
N THR A 52 8.10 0.38 4.38
CA THR A 52 8.34 -0.53 3.25
C THR A 52 9.72 -1.16 3.35
N PHE A 53 9.76 -2.49 3.51
CA PHE A 53 10.99 -3.28 3.54
C PHE A 53 11.21 -3.93 2.18
N LYS A 54 12.37 -3.66 1.57
CA LYS A 54 12.73 -4.21 0.27
C LYS A 54 12.99 -5.72 0.38
N ALA A 55 12.33 -6.49 -0.48
CA ALA A 55 12.56 -7.92 -0.64
C ALA A 55 13.68 -8.22 -1.64
N VAL A 56 14.12 -9.47 -1.67
CA VAL A 56 15.11 -9.96 -2.64
C VAL A 56 14.41 -10.25 -3.97
N ASN A 57 14.07 -9.21 -4.73
CA ASN A 57 13.56 -9.38 -6.08
C ASN A 57 13.96 -8.24 -7.02
N ASN A 58 14.33 -8.60 -8.26
CA ASN A 58 14.57 -7.63 -9.32
C ASN A 58 13.23 -7.27 -10.00
N ARG A 59 13.07 -6.02 -10.42
CA ARG A 59 11.91 -5.50 -11.16
C ARG A 59 11.61 -6.32 -12.42
N ASP A 60 12.65 -6.80 -13.10
CA ASP A 60 12.55 -7.59 -14.34
C ASP A 60 12.20 -9.07 -14.08
N ARG A 61 12.21 -9.46 -12.81
CA ARG A 61 11.78 -10.77 -12.29
C ARG A 61 10.42 -10.70 -11.59
N ASN A 62 9.68 -9.62 -11.84
CA ASN A 62 8.29 -9.46 -11.42
C ASN A 62 7.40 -9.24 -12.65
N PHE A 63 6.33 -10.02 -12.72
CA PHE A 63 5.42 -10.09 -13.84
C PHE A 63 4.02 -9.71 -13.39
N THR A 64 3.38 -8.88 -14.20
CA THR A 64 1.95 -8.59 -14.19
C THR A 64 1.46 -8.79 -15.62
N GLN A 65 0.16 -8.94 -15.83
CA GLN A 65 -0.40 -9.16 -17.17
C GLN A 65 0.08 -8.09 -18.18
N GLY A 66 0.06 -6.82 -17.78
CA GLY A 66 0.56 -5.71 -18.61
C GLY A 66 2.05 -5.82 -18.94
N LYS A 67 2.88 -6.20 -17.97
CA LYS A 67 4.33 -6.38 -18.19
C LYS A 67 4.63 -7.57 -19.11
N VAL A 68 3.93 -8.69 -18.95
CA VAL A 68 4.12 -9.87 -19.80
C VAL A 68 3.77 -9.53 -21.24
N LYS A 69 2.59 -8.95 -21.47
CA LYS A 69 2.16 -8.51 -22.80
C LYS A 69 3.13 -7.52 -23.44
N ALA A 70 3.57 -6.51 -22.70
CA ALA A 70 4.54 -5.54 -23.19
C ALA A 70 5.88 -6.21 -23.56
N ARG A 71 6.36 -7.15 -22.74
CA ARG A 71 7.61 -7.87 -23.00
C ARG A 71 7.50 -8.79 -24.22
N MET A 72 6.39 -9.51 -24.38
CA MET A 72 6.13 -10.31 -25.59
C MET A 72 6.10 -9.45 -26.85
N GLN A 73 5.46 -8.28 -26.80
CA GLN A 73 5.44 -7.33 -27.90
C GLN A 73 6.84 -6.81 -28.25
N GLN A 74 7.65 -6.45 -27.24
CA GLN A 74 9.03 -6.02 -27.45
C GLN A 74 9.92 -7.12 -28.06
N ILE A 75 9.72 -8.37 -27.64
CA ILE A 75 10.41 -9.52 -28.23
C ILE A 75 10.01 -9.66 -29.70
N GLN A 76 8.72 -9.59 -30.02
CA GLN A 76 8.25 -9.69 -31.41
C GLN A 76 8.85 -8.58 -32.28
N GLN A 77 8.78 -7.32 -31.83
CA GLN A 77 9.40 -6.18 -32.53
C GLN A 77 10.91 -6.37 -32.73
N SER A 78 11.60 -6.96 -31.74
CA SER A 78 13.03 -7.23 -31.84
C SER A 78 13.34 -8.33 -32.87
N ILE A 79 12.52 -9.39 -32.93
CA ILE A 79 12.61 -10.43 -33.94
C ILE A 79 12.38 -9.84 -35.33
N ASP A 80 11.30 -9.08 -35.53
CA ASP A 80 10.98 -8.46 -36.82
C ASP A 80 12.12 -7.54 -37.30
N ARG A 81 12.70 -6.75 -36.39
CA ARG A 81 13.87 -5.92 -36.67
C ARG A 81 15.10 -6.74 -37.07
N PHE A 82 15.36 -7.87 -36.41
CA PHE A 82 16.50 -8.71 -36.75
C PHE A 82 16.30 -9.49 -38.05
N LEU A 83 15.08 -9.90 -38.37
CA LEU A 83 14.72 -10.50 -39.66
C LEU A 83 14.99 -9.50 -40.79
N ALA A 84 14.47 -8.27 -40.69
CA ALA A 84 14.74 -7.22 -41.68
C ALA A 84 16.23 -6.87 -41.82
N ALA A 85 17.00 -6.95 -40.72
CA ALA A 85 18.44 -6.74 -40.75
C ALA A 85 19.20 -7.91 -41.42
N THR A 86 18.65 -9.13 -41.36
CA THR A 86 19.18 -10.31 -42.05
C THR A 86 18.95 -10.17 -43.55
N ASP A 87 17.73 -9.83 -43.99
CA ASP A 87 17.39 -9.58 -45.40
C ASP A 87 18.22 -8.44 -46.02
N SER A 88 18.67 -7.51 -45.19
CA SER A 88 19.54 -6.40 -45.61
C SER A 88 21.01 -6.82 -45.68
N ALA A 89 21.44 -7.76 -44.85
CA ALA A 89 22.81 -8.30 -44.86
C ALA A 89 23.05 -9.21 -46.07
N ASP A 90 22.04 -9.96 -46.50
CA ASP A 90 22.09 -10.80 -47.70
C ASP A 90 22.33 -9.99 -49.00
N ARG A 91 22.15 -8.66 -48.95
CA ARG A 91 22.41 -7.73 -50.04
C ARG A 91 23.82 -7.10 -50.01
N ALA A 92 24.67 -7.48 -49.05
CA ALA A 92 26.02 -6.95 -48.85
C ALA A 92 27.13 -7.93 -49.29
N THR A 93 28.40 -7.51 -49.28
CA THR A 93 29.58 -8.33 -49.62
C THR A 93 29.74 -9.56 -48.71
N PRO A 94 30.16 -10.73 -49.25
CA PRO A 94 29.95 -12.04 -48.64
C PRO A 94 30.59 -12.27 -47.26
N GLU A 95 31.85 -11.90 -47.03
CA GLU A 95 32.54 -12.19 -45.76
C GLU A 95 31.97 -11.44 -44.54
N VAL A 96 31.55 -10.18 -44.72
CA VAL A 96 30.94 -9.37 -43.64
C VAL A 96 29.47 -9.74 -43.44
N ALA A 97 28.81 -10.26 -44.48
CA ALA A 97 27.41 -10.68 -44.44
C ALA A 97 27.23 -11.97 -43.61
N GLU A 98 28.09 -12.98 -43.76
CA GLU A 98 27.96 -14.27 -43.07
C GLU A 98 28.08 -14.14 -41.55
N ALA A 99 29.15 -13.52 -41.03
CA ALA A 99 29.34 -13.35 -39.58
C ALA A 99 28.23 -12.50 -38.93
N LYS A 100 27.69 -11.51 -39.66
CA LYS A 100 26.59 -10.68 -39.18
C LYS A 100 25.26 -11.43 -39.20
N ALA A 101 25.00 -12.25 -40.22
CA ALA A 101 23.82 -13.08 -40.32
C ALA A 101 23.78 -14.17 -39.24
N GLU A 102 24.91 -14.83 -38.96
CA GLU A 102 25.02 -15.84 -37.90
C GLU A 102 24.68 -15.24 -36.53
N ARG A 103 25.29 -14.11 -36.17
CA ARG A 103 25.00 -13.39 -34.92
C ARG A 103 23.54 -12.93 -34.82
N LEU A 104 22.90 -12.55 -35.93
CA LEU A 104 21.48 -12.17 -35.93
C LEU A 104 20.57 -13.39 -35.75
N ARG A 105 20.89 -14.53 -36.38
CA ARG A 105 20.17 -15.80 -36.20
C ARG A 105 20.24 -16.28 -34.75
N GLU A 106 21.40 -16.23 -34.12
CA GLU A 106 21.56 -16.57 -32.69
C GLU A 106 20.68 -15.69 -31.79
N LYS A 107 20.60 -14.38 -32.06
CA LYS A 107 19.74 -13.45 -31.31
C LYS A 107 18.26 -13.75 -31.50
N ILE A 108 17.84 -14.04 -32.74
CA ILE A 108 16.46 -14.43 -33.04
C ILE A 108 16.10 -15.71 -32.30
N GLU A 109 16.97 -16.72 -32.32
CA GLU A 109 16.73 -18.00 -31.66
C GLU A 109 16.64 -17.83 -30.14
N THR A 110 17.55 -17.06 -29.56
CA THR A 110 17.51 -16.71 -28.13
C THR A 110 16.20 -16.03 -27.75
N LEU A 111 15.71 -15.09 -28.56
CA LEU A 111 14.44 -14.40 -28.33
C LEU A 111 13.23 -15.33 -28.51
N LYS A 112 13.24 -16.21 -29.50
CA LYS A 112 12.19 -17.22 -29.70
C LYS A 112 12.10 -18.16 -28.50
N GLN A 113 13.23 -18.56 -27.92
CA GLN A 113 13.26 -19.41 -26.72
C GLN A 113 12.74 -18.70 -25.45
N GLN A 114 12.73 -17.37 -25.41
CA GLN A 114 12.13 -16.63 -24.30
C GLN A 114 10.59 -16.55 -24.38
N MET A 115 10.01 -16.67 -25.57
CA MET A 115 8.56 -16.54 -25.78
C MET A 115 7.75 -17.63 -25.05
N PRO A 116 8.12 -18.93 -25.09
CA PRO A 116 7.44 -19.97 -24.30
C PRO A 116 7.44 -19.66 -22.80
N LYS A 117 8.59 -19.25 -22.24
CA LYS A 117 8.71 -18.92 -20.81
C LYS A 117 7.75 -17.79 -20.39
N LEU A 118 7.55 -16.79 -21.24
CA LEU A 118 6.60 -15.72 -20.96
C LEU A 118 5.14 -16.17 -21.06
N LYS A 119 4.82 -17.07 -21.99
CA LYS A 119 3.49 -17.69 -22.09
C LYS A 119 3.17 -18.55 -20.87
N ASP A 120 4.15 -19.30 -20.36
CA ASP A 120 3.98 -20.08 -19.13
C ASP A 120 3.72 -19.17 -17.93
N ILE A 121 4.44 -18.05 -17.82
CA ILE A 121 4.20 -17.03 -16.79
C ILE A 121 2.83 -16.37 -16.97
N GLU A 122 2.40 -16.10 -18.21
CA GLU A 122 1.08 -15.56 -18.51
C GLU A 122 -0.03 -16.50 -18.01
N ALA A 123 0.11 -17.81 -18.27
CA ALA A 123 -0.82 -18.81 -17.79
C ALA A 123 -0.87 -18.86 -16.25
N GLN A 124 0.29 -18.87 -15.58
CA GLN A 124 0.36 -18.85 -14.11
C GLN A 124 -0.24 -17.57 -13.50
N LEU A 125 -0.14 -16.42 -14.19
CA LEU A 125 -0.73 -15.17 -13.72
C LEU A 125 -2.25 -15.22 -13.64
N HIS A 126 -2.89 -15.96 -14.54
CA HIS A 126 -4.35 -16.12 -14.53
C HIS A 126 -4.83 -16.88 -13.29
N ASP A 127 -4.03 -17.81 -12.78
CA ASP A 127 -4.35 -18.59 -11.58
C ASP A 127 -3.93 -17.89 -10.28
N SER A 128 -3.12 -16.83 -10.37
CA SER A 128 -2.69 -16.06 -9.20
C SER A 128 -3.78 -15.10 -8.71
N GLN A 129 -4.07 -15.12 -7.40
CA GLN A 129 -5.14 -14.31 -6.80
C GLN A 129 -4.93 -12.79 -6.97
N ASP A 130 -3.68 -12.33 -7.04
CA ASP A 130 -3.31 -10.92 -7.11
C ASP A 130 -2.71 -10.50 -8.46
N GLN A 131 -2.78 -11.39 -9.46
CA GLN A 131 -2.30 -11.14 -10.83
C GLN A 131 -0.85 -10.64 -10.88
N GLN A 132 -0.03 -11.08 -9.92
CA GLN A 132 1.37 -10.72 -9.81
C GLN A 132 2.23 -11.93 -9.45
N ILE A 133 3.31 -12.15 -10.21
CA ILE A 133 4.29 -13.21 -9.93
C ILE A 133 5.67 -12.60 -9.73
N SER A 134 6.31 -12.95 -8.63
CA SER A 134 7.71 -12.62 -8.34
C SER A 134 8.54 -13.90 -8.37
N LEU A 135 9.57 -13.96 -9.22
CA LEU A 135 10.34 -15.20 -9.43
C LEU A 135 11.44 -15.46 -8.40
N THR A 136 11.87 -14.45 -7.65
CA THR A 136 12.96 -14.60 -6.67
C THR A 136 12.42 -14.72 -5.26
N ASP A 137 11.48 -13.83 -4.92
CA ASP A 137 10.73 -13.85 -3.68
C ASP A 137 9.23 -13.90 -4.02
N PRO A 138 8.62 -15.10 -4.06
CA PRO A 138 7.23 -15.29 -4.48
C PRO A 138 6.21 -14.54 -3.61
N ASN A 139 6.57 -14.22 -2.37
CA ASN A 139 5.69 -13.55 -1.43
C ASN A 139 5.78 -12.01 -1.54
N ALA A 140 6.86 -11.47 -2.10
CA ALA A 140 7.02 -10.03 -2.24
C ALA A 140 6.08 -9.42 -3.30
N ARG A 141 5.60 -8.21 -3.02
CA ARG A 141 4.72 -7.44 -3.94
C ARG A 141 5.32 -6.11 -4.33
N SER A 142 4.83 -5.57 -5.45
CA SER A 142 5.20 -4.23 -5.89
C SER A 142 4.48 -3.19 -5.03
N MET A 143 5.24 -2.32 -4.37
CA MET A 143 4.73 -1.25 -3.52
C MET A 143 5.02 0.10 -4.17
N ALA A 144 4.02 0.98 -4.17
CA ALA A 144 4.17 2.33 -4.69
C ALA A 144 4.96 3.17 -3.67
N THR A 145 6.20 3.50 -4.01
CA THR A 145 7.01 4.43 -3.21
C THR A 145 6.91 5.84 -3.77
N SER A 146 6.84 6.83 -2.88
CA SER A 146 6.71 8.26 -3.19
C SER A 146 7.90 8.86 -3.96
N GLY A 147 8.99 8.12 -4.16
CA GLY A 147 10.19 8.55 -4.87
C GLY A 147 10.52 7.73 -6.13
N ARG A 148 10.94 8.44 -7.18
CA ARG A 148 11.59 7.95 -8.42
C ARG A 148 10.76 7.08 -9.37
N GLY A 149 9.44 7.27 -9.41
CA GLY A 149 8.55 6.74 -10.46
C GLY A 149 8.61 5.22 -10.65
N THR A 150 9.18 4.50 -9.69
CA THR A 150 9.49 3.08 -9.84
C THR A 150 9.26 2.39 -8.51
N GLY A 151 8.22 1.56 -8.45
CA GLY A 151 7.83 0.83 -7.24
C GLY A 151 8.99 0.03 -6.63
N THR A 152 8.94 -0.12 -5.31
CA THR A 152 9.84 -0.98 -4.55
C THR A 152 9.17 -2.34 -4.37
N PHE A 153 9.91 -3.43 -4.58
CA PHE A 153 9.41 -4.77 -4.34
C PHE A 153 9.72 -5.17 -2.91
N GLY A 154 8.71 -5.54 -2.15
CA GLY A 154 8.88 -5.64 -0.72
C GLY A 154 7.65 -6.07 0.03
N TYR A 155 7.71 -5.80 1.34
CA TYR A 155 6.65 -5.97 2.31
C TYR A 155 6.42 -4.64 3.01
N ASN A 156 5.19 -4.44 3.46
CA ASN A 156 4.81 -3.29 4.26
C ASN A 156 4.72 -3.77 5.70
N VAL A 157 5.66 -3.30 6.53
CA VAL A 157 5.72 -3.64 7.94
C VAL A 157 5.04 -2.54 8.72
N GLN A 158 3.96 -2.89 9.37
CA GLN A 158 3.21 -2.04 10.28
C GLN A 158 3.76 -2.23 11.68
N THR A 159 3.96 -1.15 12.41
CA THR A 159 4.51 -1.19 13.77
C THR A 159 3.69 -0.33 14.70
N ALA A 160 3.44 -0.84 15.91
CA ALA A 160 2.86 -0.12 17.02
C ALA A 160 3.93 0.11 18.09
N VAL A 161 4.17 1.36 18.46
CA VAL A 161 5.28 1.77 19.34
C VAL A 161 4.73 2.65 20.46
N ASP A 162 5.21 2.44 21.68
CA ASP A 162 4.83 3.29 22.82
C ASP A 162 5.50 4.68 22.74
N ASP A 163 4.84 5.69 23.30
CA ASP A 163 5.30 7.08 23.19
C ASP A 163 6.46 7.44 24.13
N LYS A 164 6.63 6.74 25.25
CA LYS A 164 7.48 7.15 26.37
C LYS A 164 8.85 6.46 26.38
N HIS A 165 8.87 5.17 26.11
CA HIS A 165 10.02 4.29 26.12
C HIS A 165 10.41 3.81 24.72
N HIS A 166 9.57 4.09 23.70
CA HIS A 166 9.81 3.77 22.29
C HIS A 166 10.05 2.28 22.03
N LEU A 167 9.39 1.43 22.81
CA LEU A 167 9.35 -0.02 22.66
C LEU A 167 8.28 -0.40 21.65
N ILE A 168 8.62 -1.37 20.81
CA ILE A 168 7.68 -1.97 19.87
C ILE A 168 6.76 -2.89 20.66
N ILE A 169 5.46 -2.63 20.56
CA ILE A 169 4.40 -3.40 21.21
C ILE A 169 3.98 -4.55 20.30
N ASP A 170 3.69 -4.23 19.03
CA ASP A 170 3.35 -5.23 18.01
C ASP A 170 3.82 -4.78 16.62
N HIS A 171 3.93 -5.75 15.71
CA HIS A 171 4.23 -5.54 14.31
C HIS A 171 3.53 -6.55 13.41
N GLU A 172 3.16 -6.11 12.22
CA GLU A 172 2.59 -6.97 11.20
C GLU A 172 3.28 -6.77 9.85
N VAL A 173 3.60 -7.87 9.18
CA VAL A 173 4.18 -7.86 7.83
C VAL A 173 3.08 -8.17 6.83
N THR A 174 2.75 -7.20 5.99
CA THR A 174 1.68 -7.32 4.99
C THR A 174 2.21 -7.11 3.58
N ASN A 175 1.42 -7.56 2.62
CA ASN A 175 1.63 -7.29 1.19
C ASN A 175 0.80 -6.11 0.68
N VAL A 176 0.12 -5.38 1.58
CA VAL A 176 -0.72 -4.23 1.22
C VAL A 176 0.19 -3.02 1.05
N GLY A 177 0.28 -2.50 -0.18
CA GLY A 177 1.17 -1.39 -0.53
C GLY A 177 0.75 0.00 -0.04
N ASN A 178 -0.21 0.08 0.89
CA ASN A 178 -0.64 1.33 1.53
C ASN A 178 -1.18 1.04 2.93
N ASP A 179 -1.26 2.08 3.75
CA ASP A 179 -1.59 1.96 5.18
C ASP A 179 -3.07 2.23 5.50
N ARG A 180 -3.89 2.55 4.48
CA ARG A 180 -5.28 3.02 4.66
C ARG A 180 -6.20 2.04 5.38
N GLY A 181 -5.84 0.75 5.40
CA GLY A 181 -6.63 -0.32 6.02
C GLY A 181 -5.93 -1.02 7.18
N GLN A 182 -4.90 -0.39 7.77
CA GLN A 182 -4.04 -1.03 8.77
C GLN A 182 -4.25 -0.48 10.19
N LEU A 183 -4.97 0.64 10.33
CA LEU A 183 -5.12 1.34 11.61
C LEU A 183 -5.84 0.49 12.66
N SER A 184 -7.05 0.01 12.36
CA SER A 184 -7.87 -0.67 13.37
C SER A 184 -7.27 -2.01 13.80
N ASN A 185 -6.67 -2.73 12.85
CA ASN A 185 -6.01 -4.00 13.11
C ASN A 185 -4.82 -3.84 14.06
N MET A 186 -3.88 -2.94 13.73
CA MET A 186 -2.70 -2.68 14.58
C MET A 186 -3.08 -2.11 15.95
N ALA A 187 -4.10 -1.24 16.00
CA ALA A 187 -4.58 -0.66 17.25
C ALA A 187 -5.17 -1.73 18.20
N ASN A 188 -5.95 -2.68 17.66
CA ASN A 188 -6.52 -3.76 18.46
C ASN A 188 -5.44 -4.73 18.96
N GLN A 189 -4.49 -5.12 18.10
CA GLN A 189 -3.36 -5.96 18.49
C GLN A 189 -2.57 -5.32 19.64
N ALA A 190 -2.23 -4.03 19.52
CA ALA A 190 -1.49 -3.32 20.55
C ALA A 190 -2.29 -3.18 21.86
N ARG A 191 -3.60 -2.94 21.78
CA ARG A 191 -4.50 -2.92 22.95
C ARG A 191 -4.52 -4.27 23.66
N GLU A 192 -4.61 -5.37 22.92
CA GLU A 192 -4.62 -6.73 23.45
C GLU A 192 -3.29 -7.11 24.13
N GLU A 193 -2.16 -6.74 23.53
CA GLU A 193 -0.83 -7.03 24.06
C GLU A 193 -0.53 -6.22 25.34
N ILE A 194 -0.92 -4.95 25.40
CA ILE A 194 -0.82 -4.15 26.63
C ILE A 194 -1.86 -4.59 27.68
N GLY A 195 -3.03 -5.06 27.24
CA GLY A 195 -4.16 -5.36 28.10
C GLY A 195 -4.81 -4.12 28.71
N ALA A 196 -4.85 -3.01 27.96
CA ALA A 196 -5.49 -1.76 28.37
C ALA A 196 -6.97 -1.71 27.91
N GLU A 197 -7.86 -1.21 28.76
CA GLU A 197 -9.28 -1.00 28.40
C GLU A 197 -9.49 0.17 27.46
N SER A 198 -8.66 1.21 27.56
CA SER A 198 -8.67 2.37 26.68
C SER A 198 -7.27 2.68 26.18
N LEU A 199 -7.23 3.11 24.92
CA LEU A 199 -6.00 3.38 24.20
C LEU A 199 -6.14 4.64 23.35
N THR A 200 -5.09 5.43 23.31
CA THR A 200 -4.94 6.56 22.38
C THR A 200 -3.95 6.17 21.30
N VAL A 201 -4.36 6.25 20.04
CA VAL A 201 -3.54 5.92 18.87
C VAL A 201 -3.30 7.18 18.06
N VAL A 202 -2.05 7.42 17.73
CA VAL A 202 -1.63 8.46 16.78
C VAL A 202 -1.08 7.78 15.52
N ALA A 203 -1.48 8.27 14.35
CA ALA A 203 -0.99 7.73 13.08
C ALA A 203 -0.94 8.83 12.02
N ASP A 204 -0.16 8.60 10.97
CA ASP A 204 -0.01 9.56 9.88
C ASP A 204 -1.28 9.62 9.00
N ARG A 205 -1.32 10.58 8.06
CA ARG A 205 -2.48 10.77 7.16
C ARG A 205 -2.78 9.57 6.25
N GLY A 206 -1.81 8.68 6.03
CA GLY A 206 -1.93 7.46 5.23
C GLY A 206 -2.94 6.48 5.83
N TYR A 207 -3.13 6.51 7.15
CA TYR A 207 -4.07 5.69 7.90
C TYR A 207 -5.52 6.23 7.91
N TYR A 208 -5.78 7.39 7.30
CA TYR A 208 -7.11 8.00 7.36
C TYR A 208 -8.13 7.25 6.50
N LYS A 209 -9.01 6.48 7.15
CA LYS A 209 -10.17 5.82 6.54
C LYS A 209 -11.31 5.75 7.57
N GLY A 210 -12.49 6.26 7.19
CA GLY A 210 -13.63 6.40 8.11
C GLY A 210 -14.04 5.09 8.81
N LEU A 211 -14.09 3.99 8.06
CA LEU A 211 -14.41 2.67 8.63
C LEU A 211 -13.36 2.17 9.64
N GLU A 212 -12.07 2.48 9.45
CA GLU A 212 -11.03 2.09 10.41
C GLU A 212 -11.12 2.91 11.69
N ILE A 213 -11.36 4.22 11.56
CA ILE A 213 -11.53 5.14 12.69
C ILE A 213 -12.77 4.73 13.51
N LEU A 214 -13.89 4.42 12.82
CA LEU A 214 -15.11 3.93 13.46
C LEU A 214 -14.87 2.60 14.19
N ALA A 215 -14.13 1.67 13.57
CA ALA A 215 -13.80 0.39 14.20
C ALA A 215 -12.93 0.59 15.47
N CYS A 216 -12.00 1.56 15.46
CA CYS A 216 -11.24 1.93 16.65
C CYS A 216 -12.14 2.53 17.74
N GLU A 217 -13.02 3.45 17.38
CA GLU A 217 -13.96 4.09 18.32
C GLU A 217 -14.88 3.05 18.98
N GLN A 218 -15.45 2.14 18.20
CA GLN A 218 -16.26 1.02 18.71
C GLN A 218 -15.48 0.08 19.62
N ALA A 219 -14.16 0.01 19.45
CA ALA A 219 -13.24 -0.74 20.29
C ALA A 219 -12.73 0.05 21.52
N GLY A 220 -13.24 1.27 21.77
CA GLY A 220 -12.79 2.10 22.90
C GLY A 220 -11.41 2.72 22.70
N ILE A 221 -10.95 2.81 21.45
CA ILE A 221 -9.64 3.35 21.07
C ILE A 221 -9.83 4.76 20.49
N ALA A 222 -9.32 5.77 21.19
CA ALA A 222 -9.27 7.14 20.70
C ALA A 222 -8.20 7.27 19.61
N THR A 223 -8.51 7.86 18.46
CA THR A 223 -7.56 8.00 17.34
C THR A 223 -7.31 9.46 16.98
N PHE A 224 -6.05 9.80 16.74
CA PHE A 224 -5.61 11.09 16.23
C PHE A 224 -4.90 10.88 14.89
N VAL A 225 -5.68 11.01 13.80
CA VAL A 225 -5.20 10.79 12.44
C VAL A 225 -5.51 12.01 11.58
N PRO A 226 -4.51 12.67 10.96
CA PRO A 226 -4.74 13.83 10.12
C PRO A 226 -5.63 13.52 8.92
N LYS A 227 -6.72 14.29 8.75
CA LYS A 227 -7.62 14.16 7.59
C LYS A 227 -6.95 14.70 6.32
N PRO A 228 -6.80 13.89 5.26
CA PRO A 228 -6.26 14.38 4.00
C PRO A 228 -7.27 15.30 3.31
N LEU A 229 -6.79 16.46 2.87
CA LEU A 229 -7.58 17.45 2.12
C LEU A 229 -7.45 17.17 0.62
N THR A 230 -8.25 16.24 0.09
CA THR A 230 -8.20 15.83 -1.32
C THR A 230 -9.23 16.51 -2.22
N SER A 231 -10.08 17.39 -1.70
CA SER A 231 -11.12 18.02 -2.51
C SER A 231 -10.52 18.97 -3.55
N GLY A 232 -10.75 18.71 -4.84
CA GLY A 232 -10.40 19.61 -5.95
C GLY A 232 -10.94 21.04 -5.78
N SER A 233 -12.04 21.20 -5.04
CA SER A 233 -12.59 22.49 -4.64
C SER A 233 -11.55 23.44 -4.04
N LYS A 234 -10.64 22.95 -3.19
CA LYS A 234 -9.63 23.80 -2.55
C LYS A 234 -8.56 24.27 -3.55
N ALA A 235 -8.17 23.40 -4.49
CA ALA A 235 -7.25 23.75 -5.56
C ALA A 235 -7.85 24.83 -6.50
N GLU A 236 -9.17 24.85 -6.63
CA GLU A 236 -9.93 25.84 -7.41
C GLU A 236 -10.35 27.07 -6.57
N GLY A 237 -9.87 27.21 -5.33
CA GLY A 237 -10.18 28.34 -4.44
C GLY A 237 -11.60 28.36 -3.87
N ARG A 238 -12.35 27.26 -3.98
CA ARG A 238 -13.70 27.10 -3.39
C ARG A 238 -13.64 26.59 -1.96
N PHE A 239 -14.71 26.83 -1.20
CA PHE A 239 -14.89 26.30 0.15
C PHE A 239 -14.79 24.77 0.17
N GLY A 240 -13.98 24.25 1.08
CA GLY A 240 -13.83 22.83 1.38
C GLY A 240 -14.74 22.38 2.51
N LYS A 241 -14.71 21.09 2.86
CA LYS A 241 -15.52 20.54 3.96
C LYS A 241 -15.19 21.18 5.31
N GLN A 242 -13.95 21.63 5.50
CA GLN A 242 -13.49 22.28 6.73
C GLN A 242 -14.13 23.65 7.00
N ASP A 243 -14.69 24.29 5.96
CA ASP A 243 -15.34 25.60 6.09
C ASP A 243 -16.81 25.45 6.54
N PHE A 244 -17.29 24.22 6.73
CA PHE A 244 -18.63 23.89 7.20
C PHE A 244 -18.54 23.34 8.63
N ILE A 245 -19.29 23.92 9.55
CA ILE A 245 -19.25 23.56 10.96
C ILE A 245 -20.42 22.64 11.27
N TYR A 246 -20.13 21.44 11.77
CA TYR A 246 -21.17 20.54 12.24
C TYR A 246 -21.75 21.01 13.58
N VAL A 247 -23.07 21.06 13.68
CA VAL A 247 -23.84 21.44 14.86
C VAL A 247 -24.51 20.19 15.41
N ALA A 248 -23.84 19.51 16.34
CA ALA A 248 -24.28 18.22 16.87
C ALA A 248 -25.67 18.26 17.53
N ALA A 249 -26.06 19.40 18.13
CA ALA A 249 -27.34 19.53 18.83
C ALA A 249 -28.57 19.42 17.91
N SER A 250 -28.43 19.79 16.64
CA SER A 250 -29.53 19.76 15.66
C SER A 250 -29.29 18.81 14.49
N ASP A 251 -28.16 18.10 14.46
CA ASP A 251 -27.69 17.32 13.31
C ASP A 251 -27.73 18.15 12.01
N GLU A 252 -27.06 19.30 12.03
CA GLU A 252 -27.02 20.22 10.89
C GLU A 252 -25.59 20.68 10.62
N TYR A 253 -25.33 21.13 9.39
CA TYR A 253 -24.11 21.84 9.07
C TYR A 253 -24.38 23.33 8.89
N ARG A 254 -23.55 24.19 9.49
CA ARG A 254 -23.52 25.62 9.20
C ARG A 254 -22.50 25.90 8.10
N CYS A 255 -22.94 26.52 7.01
CA CYS A 255 -22.04 26.89 5.91
C CYS A 255 -21.35 28.25 6.13
N PRO A 256 -20.36 28.62 5.30
CA PRO A 256 -19.70 29.93 5.35
C PRO A 256 -20.64 31.14 5.19
N ALA A 257 -21.79 30.96 4.53
CA ALA A 257 -22.82 31.99 4.41
C ALA A 257 -23.74 32.09 5.66
N GLY A 258 -23.46 31.32 6.71
CA GLY A 258 -24.24 31.28 7.95
C GLY A 258 -25.51 30.44 7.91
N GLN A 259 -25.89 29.90 6.75
CA GLN A 259 -27.10 29.08 6.58
C GLN A 259 -26.92 27.68 7.17
N LEU A 260 -28.02 27.12 7.67
CA LEU A 260 -28.08 25.75 8.19
C LEU A 260 -28.50 24.78 7.07
N LEU A 261 -27.75 23.69 6.97
CA LEU A 261 -27.94 22.61 6.03
C LEU A 261 -28.49 21.43 6.82
N THR A 262 -29.75 21.11 6.58
CA THR A 262 -30.42 19.95 7.18
C THR A 262 -30.10 18.68 6.40
N GLN A 263 -30.16 17.54 7.07
CA GLN A 263 -30.12 16.24 6.43
C GLN A 263 -31.30 16.08 5.47
N ARG A 264 -31.07 15.51 4.29
CA ARG A 264 -32.08 15.39 3.23
C ARG A 264 -32.35 13.95 2.83
N HIS A 265 -31.29 13.20 2.60
CA HIS A 265 -31.36 11.78 2.28
C HIS A 265 -30.05 11.13 2.67
N SER A 266 -30.05 9.80 2.65
CA SER A 266 -28.87 8.99 2.87
C SER A 266 -28.65 8.07 1.68
N SER A 267 -27.39 7.79 1.37
CA SER A 267 -27.00 6.84 0.34
C SER A 267 -25.91 5.92 0.87
N MET A 268 -25.89 4.68 0.37
CA MET A 268 -24.77 3.77 0.61
C MET A 268 -23.79 3.90 -0.55
N GLU A 269 -22.54 4.22 -0.24
CA GLU A 269 -21.45 4.31 -1.21
C GLU A 269 -20.21 3.62 -0.60
N ASP A 270 -19.64 2.65 -1.32
CA ASP A 270 -18.48 1.86 -0.86
C ASP A 270 -18.62 1.27 0.56
N GLY A 271 -19.85 0.87 0.93
CA GLY A 271 -20.14 0.31 2.27
C GLY A 271 -20.26 1.35 3.39
N MET A 272 -20.17 2.65 3.07
CA MET A 272 -20.39 3.74 4.02
C MET A 272 -21.78 4.34 3.85
N LEU A 273 -22.48 4.56 4.96
CA LEU A 273 -23.71 5.35 4.99
C LEU A 273 -23.35 6.83 4.94
N LEU A 274 -23.65 7.46 3.81
CA LEU A 274 -23.45 8.90 3.61
C LEU A 274 -24.76 9.63 3.85
N HIS A 275 -24.74 10.59 4.76
CA HIS A 275 -25.84 11.51 4.99
C HIS A 275 -25.58 12.79 4.18
N CYS A 276 -26.52 13.12 3.29
CA CYS A 276 -26.45 14.31 2.45
C CYS A 276 -27.15 15.49 3.15
N TYR A 277 -26.41 16.58 3.33
CA TYR A 277 -26.90 17.82 3.95
C TYR A 277 -26.89 18.93 2.92
N TYR A 278 -28.01 19.62 2.72
CA TYR A 278 -28.03 20.81 1.86
C TYR A 278 -29.20 21.75 2.16
N PHE A 279 -28.97 23.00 1.80
CA PHE A 279 -29.94 24.09 1.89
C PHE A 279 -30.49 24.41 0.49
N SER A 280 -31.82 24.35 0.31
CA SER A 280 -32.46 24.59 -0.99
C SER A 280 -32.27 26.01 -1.54
N GLY A 281 -31.98 26.99 -0.67
CA GLY A 281 -31.71 28.37 -1.09
C GLY A 281 -30.27 28.63 -1.56
N CYS A 282 -29.46 27.59 -1.81
CA CYS A 282 -28.09 27.77 -2.33
C CYS A 282 -28.07 28.48 -3.69
N GLN A 283 -29.11 28.34 -4.51
CA GLN A 283 -29.19 28.90 -5.86
C GLN A 283 -29.29 30.43 -5.88
N SER A 284 -29.77 31.04 -4.79
CA SER A 284 -29.85 32.49 -4.63
C SER A 284 -28.73 33.05 -3.74
N CYS A 285 -27.79 32.20 -3.30
CA CYS A 285 -26.72 32.59 -2.40
C CYS A 285 -25.61 33.34 -3.14
N THR A 286 -25.19 34.50 -2.61
CA THR A 286 -24.09 35.30 -3.17
C THR A 286 -22.75 34.57 -3.19
N LEU A 287 -22.54 33.62 -2.26
CA LEU A 287 -21.33 32.80 -2.17
C LEU A 287 -21.38 31.51 -3.00
N GLN A 288 -22.44 31.26 -3.78
CA GLN A 288 -22.63 29.99 -4.48
C GLN A 288 -21.44 29.62 -5.37
N LYS A 289 -20.92 30.57 -6.17
CA LYS A 289 -19.77 30.33 -7.09
C LYS A 289 -18.49 29.95 -6.37
N GLN A 290 -18.31 30.38 -5.12
CA GLN A 290 -17.18 30.02 -4.27
C GLN A 290 -17.44 28.72 -3.49
N CYS A 291 -18.64 28.16 -3.58
CA CYS A 291 -19.08 27.04 -2.76
C CYS A 291 -19.26 25.75 -3.58
N THR A 292 -19.92 25.82 -4.73
CA THR A 292 -20.26 24.64 -5.56
C THR A 292 -20.40 25.02 -7.04
N THR A 293 -20.17 24.06 -7.93
CA THR A 293 -20.53 24.18 -9.36
C THR A 293 -21.95 23.68 -9.65
N GLY A 294 -22.58 23.01 -8.68
CA GLY A 294 -23.93 22.49 -8.78
C GLY A 294 -25.01 23.48 -8.31
N LYS A 295 -26.26 23.01 -8.33
CA LYS A 295 -27.41 23.76 -7.80
C LYS A 295 -27.31 23.96 -6.29
N GLU A 296 -26.91 22.92 -5.57
CA GLU A 296 -26.67 22.93 -4.14
C GLU A 296 -25.26 22.43 -3.81
N ARG A 297 -24.74 22.83 -2.65
CA ARG A 297 -23.56 22.20 -2.04
C ARG A 297 -24.06 21.04 -1.19
N ARG A 298 -23.64 19.83 -1.54
CA ARG A 298 -23.95 18.55 -0.88
C ARG A 298 -22.68 18.00 -0.21
#